data_AF-A0A9F5N5S7-F1
#
_entry.id   AF-A0A9F5N5S7-F1
#
_cell.length_a   1.000
_cell.length_b   1.000
_cell.length_c   1.000
_cell.angle_alpha   90.00
_cell.angle_beta   90.00
_cell.angle_gamma   90.00
#
_symmetry.space_group_name_H-M   'P 1'
#
loop_
_entity.id
_entity.type
_entity.pdbx_description
1 polymer ?
#
loop_
_entity_poly.entity_id
_entity_poly.type
_entity_poly.pdbx_seq_one_letter_code
_entity_poly.pdbx_strand_id
1 'polypeptide(L)'
;CIKPLCFNGGRCQQALYSPNFFICFCPPGFTGKYCEIDTRALCYQDIGHTYRGTWSTTESGAECVNWKINALTSKQFHAGRPDALKLGLGDHNYCR
;
A
#
# COMPACT_ATOMS: atom_id res chain seq x y z
N CYS A 1 20.19 -3.06 -3.15
CA CYS A 1 18.98 -3.37 -3.93
C CYS A 1 19.19 -4.69 -4.64
N ILE A 2 18.66 -5.80 -4.11
CA ILE A 2 18.99 -7.16 -4.58
C ILE A 2 17.75 -7.86 -5.18
N LYS A 3 16.54 -7.28 -5.00
CA LYS A 3 15.27 -7.74 -5.60
C LYS A 3 14.41 -6.53 -6.02
N PRO A 4 13.54 -6.65 -7.05
CA PRO A 4 12.60 -5.59 -7.41
C PRO A 4 11.57 -5.43 -6.29
N LEU A 5 11.82 -4.47 -5.41
CA LEU A 5 10.95 -4.14 -4.27
C LEU A 5 10.05 -2.94 -4.58
N CYS A 6 10.50 -2.03 -5.43
CA CYS A 6 9.73 -0.85 -5.80
C CYS A 6 8.79 -1.17 -6.96
N PHE A 7 7.51 -0.87 -6.79
CA PHE A 7 6.46 -0.97 -7.79
C PHE A 7 6.45 0.24 -8.72
N ASN A 8 5.67 0.14 -9.79
CA ASN A 8 5.27 1.28 -10.64
C ASN A 8 6.44 2.10 -11.21
N GLY A 9 7.55 1.44 -11.52
CA GLY A 9 8.75 2.09 -12.06
C GLY A 9 9.59 2.83 -11.01
N GLY A 10 9.35 2.61 -9.72
CA GLY A 10 10.13 3.18 -8.64
C GLY A 10 11.60 2.76 -8.69
N ARG A 11 12.50 3.71 -8.43
CA ARG A 11 13.95 3.46 -8.42
C ARG A 11 14.40 3.05 -7.03
N CYS A 12 14.99 1.85 -6.91
CA CYS A 12 15.57 1.40 -5.65
C CYS A 12 16.97 1.99 -5.45
N GLN A 13 17.23 2.56 -4.28
CA GLN A 13 18.56 2.97 -3.84
C GLN A 13 18.91 2.31 -2.50
N GLN A 14 20.13 1.81 -2.37
CA GLN A 14 20.62 1.26 -1.11
C GLN A 14 20.83 2.38 -0.09
N ALA A 15 20.34 2.18 1.13
CA ALA A 15 20.39 3.16 2.20
C ALA A 15 20.69 2.44 3.52
N LEU A 16 21.96 2.44 3.95
CA LEU A 16 22.41 1.67 5.12
C LEU A 16 21.67 2.01 6.41
N TYR A 17 21.23 3.27 6.55
CA TYR A 17 20.55 3.77 7.74
C TYR A 17 19.02 3.63 7.69
N SER A 18 18.47 3.08 6.61
CA SER A 18 17.04 2.76 6.52
C SER A 18 16.76 1.44 7.25
N PRO A 19 15.63 1.29 7.98
CA PRO A 19 15.25 0.03 8.61
C PRO A 19 15.17 -1.17 7.65
N ASN A 20 15.05 -0.89 6.35
CA ASN A 20 14.95 -1.91 5.30
C ASN A 20 16.17 -1.94 4.38
N PHE A 21 17.22 -1.17 4.69
CA PHE A 21 18.46 -1.04 3.93
C PHE A 21 18.31 -0.52 2.48
N PHE A 22 17.12 -0.03 2.12
CA PHE A 22 16.84 0.62 0.85
C PHE A 22 15.77 1.72 1.02
N ILE A 23 15.67 2.55 -0.01
CA ILE A 23 14.61 3.54 -0.22
C ILE A 23 14.13 3.41 -1.67
N CYS A 24 12.81 3.53 -1.88
CA CYS A 24 12.22 3.64 -3.21
C CYS A 24 11.96 5.11 -3.55
N PHE A 25 12.47 5.57 -4.69
CA PHE A 25 12.10 6.86 -5.27
C PHE A 25 10.91 6.64 -6.20
N CYS A 26 9.76 7.15 -5.80
CA CYS A 26 8.51 6.96 -6.52
C CYS A 26 8.34 8.00 -7.64
N PRO A 27 7.88 7.58 -8.83
CA PRO A 27 7.53 8.52 -9.87
C PRO A 27 6.27 9.34 -9.49
N PRO A 28 6.03 10.49 -10.14
CA PRO A 28 4.86 11.30 -9.88
C PRO A 28 3.56 10.50 -10.04
N GLY A 29 2.67 10.60 -9.06
CA GLY A 29 1.43 9.82 -9.00
C GLY A 29 1.52 8.53 -8.18
N PHE A 30 2.71 8.16 -7.70
CA PHE A 30 2.88 7.01 -6.82
C PHE A 30 3.54 7.39 -5.51
N THR A 31 3.14 6.72 -4.43
CA THR A 31 3.69 6.92 -3.08
C THR A 31 3.71 5.59 -2.30
N GLY A 32 4.15 5.66 -1.05
CA GLY A 32 4.35 4.50 -0.19
C GLY A 32 5.79 4.03 -0.18
N LYS A 33 6.08 3.10 0.72
CA LYS A 33 7.45 2.64 0.99
C LYS A 33 8.05 1.90 -0.21
N TYR A 34 7.19 1.30 -1.01
CA TYR A 34 7.49 0.51 -2.20
C TYR A 34 6.88 1.13 -3.45
N CYS A 35 6.37 2.37 -3.41
CA CYS A 35 5.62 2.99 -4.51
C CYS A 35 4.34 2.23 -4.89
N GLU A 36 3.73 1.57 -3.91
CA GLU A 36 2.59 0.68 -4.04
C GLU A 36 1.23 1.40 -4.04
N ILE A 37 1.18 2.69 -3.69
CA ILE A 37 -0.04 3.50 -3.66
C ILE A 37 -0.08 4.37 -4.91
N ASP A 38 -1.22 4.36 -5.61
CA ASP A 38 -1.50 5.21 -6.78
C ASP A 38 -2.35 6.41 -6.33
N THR A 39 -1.78 7.61 -6.31
CA THR A 39 -2.50 8.82 -5.86
C THR A 39 -3.42 9.41 -6.92
N ARG A 40 -3.40 8.87 -8.15
CA ARG A 40 -4.24 9.32 -9.27
C ARG A 40 -5.41 8.38 -9.55
N ALA A 41 -5.44 7.21 -8.93
CA ALA A 41 -6.55 6.27 -9.03
C ALA A 41 -7.79 6.81 -8.30
N LEU A 42 -8.71 7.42 -9.06
CA LEU A 42 -9.99 7.95 -8.57
C LEU A 42 -11.10 6.90 -8.58
N CYS A 43 -11.02 5.90 -9.46
CA CYS A 43 -12.01 4.84 -9.62
C CYS A 43 -11.32 3.47 -9.61
N TYR A 44 -12.02 2.45 -9.15
CA TYR A 44 -11.61 1.06 -9.34
C TYR A 44 -12.13 0.53 -10.68
N GLN A 45 -11.54 -0.57 -11.15
CA GLN A 45 -11.97 -1.29 -12.34
C GLN A 45 -12.50 -2.66 -11.94
N ASP A 46 -13.47 -3.19 -12.68
CA ASP A 46 -14.11 -4.48 -12.44
C ASP A 46 -14.53 -4.65 -10.97
N ILE A 47 -13.96 -5.64 -10.28
CA ILE A 47 -14.22 -5.91 -8.84
C ILE A 47 -13.24 -5.20 -7.90
N GLY A 48 -12.36 -4.36 -8.42
CA GLY A 48 -11.44 -3.54 -7.63
C GLY A 48 -10.24 -4.27 -7.02
N HIS A 49 -9.99 -5.53 -7.37
CA HIS A 49 -8.89 -6.34 -6.79
C HIS A 49 -7.48 -5.71 -6.97
N THR A 50 -7.28 -4.96 -8.06
CA THR A 50 -6.03 -4.25 -8.38
C THR A 50 -6.02 -2.80 -7.92
N TYR A 51 -7.10 -2.31 -7.28
CA TYR A 51 -7.21 -0.92 -6.86
C TYR A 51 -6.16 -0.57 -5.80
N ARG A 52 -5.37 0.48 -6.05
CA ARG A 52 -4.33 0.96 -5.14
C ARG A 52 -4.46 2.45 -4.84
N GLY A 53 -5.65 3.01 -5.03
CA GLY A 53 -5.96 4.41 -4.74
C GLY A 53 -6.01 4.73 -3.25
N THR A 54 -6.38 5.98 -2.95
CA THR A 54 -6.39 6.55 -1.59
C THR A 54 -7.78 6.76 -1.01
N TRP A 55 -8.83 6.26 -1.67
CA TRP A 55 -10.19 6.33 -1.14
C TRP A 55 -10.28 5.60 0.20
N SER A 56 -10.82 6.24 1.23
CA SER A 56 -10.83 5.76 2.62
C SER A 56 -12.19 5.85 3.30
N THR A 57 -13.25 6.00 2.50
CA THR A 57 -14.64 6.18 2.98
C THR A 57 -15.55 5.19 2.26
N THR A 58 -16.44 4.54 3.01
CA THR A 58 -17.44 3.61 2.46
C THR A 58 -18.55 4.35 1.74
N GLU A 59 -19.38 3.64 0.96
CA GLU A 59 -20.58 4.21 0.32
C GLU A 59 -21.56 4.82 1.33
N SER A 60 -21.59 4.31 2.56
CA SER A 60 -22.39 4.84 3.65
C SER A 60 -21.78 6.06 4.35
N GLY A 61 -20.59 6.51 3.93
CA GLY A 61 -19.88 7.64 4.55
C GLY A 61 -19.05 7.29 5.78
N ALA A 62 -18.94 6.01 6.15
CA ALA A 62 -18.10 5.59 7.26
C ALA A 62 -16.62 5.60 6.87
N GLU A 63 -15.75 6.06 7.77
CA GLU A 63 -14.31 5.97 7.54
C GLU A 63 -13.82 4.53 7.68
N CYS A 64 -12.96 4.13 6.76
CA CYS A 64 -12.30 2.83 6.81
C CYS A 64 -11.32 2.77 7.98
N VAL A 65 -11.16 1.56 8.54
CA VAL A 65 -10.17 1.27 9.58
C VAL A 65 -8.78 1.07 8.98
N ASN A 66 -7.74 1.48 9.71
CA ASN A 66 -6.35 1.26 9.29
C ASN A 66 -6.00 -0.23 9.33
N TRP A 67 -5.47 -0.78 8.23
CA TRP A 67 -5.15 -2.21 8.10
C TRP A 67 -4.11 -2.72 9.11
N LYS A 68 -3.34 -1.84 9.74
CA LYS A 68 -2.33 -2.16 10.76
C LYS A 68 -2.88 -2.14 12.19
N ILE A 69 -4.11 -1.69 12.42
CA ILE A 69 -4.66 -1.62 13.80
C ILE A 69 -4.71 -3.00 14.46
N ASN A 70 -4.40 -3.05 15.75
CA ASN A 70 -4.34 -4.30 16.52
C ASN A 70 -5.65 -5.10 16.45
N ALA A 71 -6.81 -4.43 16.36
CA ALA A 71 -8.11 -5.08 16.26
C ALA A 71 -8.28 -5.95 15.00
N LEU A 72 -7.47 -5.73 13.96
CA LEU A 72 -7.49 -6.53 12.73
C LEU A 72 -6.51 -7.70 12.74
N THR A 73 -5.63 -7.82 13.73
CA THR A 73 -4.63 -8.91 13.76
C THR A 73 -5.23 -10.31 13.84
N SER A 74 -6.46 -10.44 14.35
CA SER A 74 -7.24 -11.69 14.36
C SER A 74 -8.20 -11.82 13.17
N LYS A 75 -8.25 -10.83 12.28
CA LYS A 75 -9.08 -10.84 11.07
C LYS A 75 -8.33 -11.42 9.90
N GLN A 76 -9.07 -11.88 8.90
CA GLN A 76 -8.47 -12.45 7.70
C GLN A 76 -7.60 -11.44 6.96
N PHE A 77 -7.97 -10.16 6.88
CA PHE A 77 -7.21 -9.14 6.14
C PHE A 77 -6.65 -8.08 7.08
N HIS A 78 -5.32 -7.97 7.11
CA HIS A 78 -4.57 -7.02 7.93
C HIS A 78 -3.15 -6.82 7.37
N ALA A 79 -2.47 -5.76 7.78
CA ALA A 79 -1.15 -5.38 7.27
C ALA A 79 -0.01 -6.31 7.73
N GLY A 80 -0.26 -7.17 8.73
CA GLY A 80 0.74 -8.10 9.28
C GLY A 80 0.91 -9.41 8.49
N ARG A 81 0.11 -9.62 7.44
CA ARG A 81 0.18 -10.84 6.64
C ARG A 81 1.44 -10.92 5.77
N PRO A 82 1.94 -12.13 5.45
CA PRO A 82 3.08 -12.28 4.54
C PRO A 82 2.84 -11.71 3.13
N ASP A 83 1.59 -11.71 2.66
CA ASP A 83 1.16 -11.24 1.35
C ASP A 83 0.54 -9.83 1.37
N ALA A 84 0.56 -9.14 2.52
CA ALA A 84 -0.06 -7.82 2.71
C ALA A 84 0.37 -6.80 1.65
N LEU A 85 1.66 -6.76 1.31
CA LEU A 85 2.20 -5.86 0.28
C LEU A 85 1.59 -6.12 -1.11
N LYS A 86 1.37 -7.39 -1.48
CA LYS A 86 0.74 -7.74 -2.77
C LYS A 86 -0.74 -7.34 -2.78
N LEU A 87 -1.42 -7.49 -1.64
CA LEU A 87 -2.82 -7.09 -1.45
C LEU A 87 -2.99 -5.58 -1.26
N GLY A 88 -1.90 -4.82 -1.11
CA GLY A 88 -1.95 -3.38 -0.82
C GLY A 88 -2.47 -3.06 0.57
N LEU A 89 -2.29 -3.97 1.54
CA LEU A 89 -2.62 -3.79 2.95
C LEU A 89 -1.39 -3.25 3.68
N GLY A 90 -1.50 -2.06 4.25
CA GLY A 90 -0.36 -1.35 4.85
C GLY A 90 -0.75 -0.46 6.02
N ASP A 91 0.13 0.48 6.38
CA ASP A 91 -0.15 1.48 7.41
C ASP A 91 -1.00 2.63 6.85
N HIS A 92 -2.22 2.30 6.45
CA HIS A 92 -3.23 3.21 5.92
C HIS A 92 -4.61 2.56 6.03
N ASN A 93 -5.65 3.33 5.75
CA ASN A 93 -7.04 2.87 5.75
C ASN A 93 -7.70 2.89 4.36
N TYR A 94 -6.91 2.92 3.27
CA TYR A 94 -7.47 2.91 1.93
C TYR A 94 -8.23 1.62 1.59
N CYS A 95 -9.32 1.74 0.83
CA CYS A 95 -10.12 0.63 0.31
C CYS A 95 -9.24 -0.32 -0.51
N ARG A 96 -9.43 -1.63 -0.31
CA ARG A 96 -8.74 -2.71 -1.03
C ARG A 96 -9.70 -3.86 -1.25
#